data_AF-A0A5N5Z500-F1
#
_entry.id   AF-A0A5N5Z500-F1
#
_cell.length_a   1.000
_cell.length_b   1.000
_cell.length_c   1.000
_cell.angle_alpha   90.00
_cell.angle_beta   90.00
_cell.angle_gamma   90.00
#
_symmetry.space_group_name_H-M   'P 1'
#
loop_
_entity.id
_entity.type
_entity.pdbx_description
1 polymer ?
#
loop_
_entity_poly.entity_id
_entity_poly.type
_entity_poly.pdbx_seq_one_letter_code
_entity_poly.pdbx_strand_id
1 'polypeptide(L)'
;MKLLKKNILIAILMICGVITFQSCGNKETEKLEKELAEAHKKMDSMHNVFEKEHENFEAKHVEWQQKHKAIDSIVGEDKHIAFEMKHQKVIDKHAQILKKHAEMMKTHEKIEKEHAAGKKSVEEIKAEHEKLEKEHAQMEEEHAKMKDEHELMATEHAAIMNDHLLKEVEDKK
;
A
#
# COMPACT_ATOMS: atom_id res chain seq x y z
N MET A 1 -7.37 0.05 11.85
CA MET A 1 -7.19 1.21 10.93
C MET A 1 -7.86 2.51 11.39
N LYS A 2 -9.11 2.52 11.88
CA LYS A 2 -9.75 3.77 12.40
C LYS A 2 -8.97 4.50 13.50
N LEU A 3 -8.18 3.77 14.29
CA LEU A 3 -7.31 4.32 15.35
C LEU A 3 -6.04 5.00 14.81
N LEU A 4 -5.51 4.57 13.65
CA LEU A 4 -4.35 5.19 13.00
C LEU A 4 -4.74 6.55 12.39
N LYS A 5 -5.91 6.62 11.73
CA LYS A 5 -6.45 7.84 11.12
C LYS A 5 -6.67 8.98 12.15
N LYS A 6 -7.03 8.63 13.39
CA LYS A 6 -7.23 9.61 14.48
C LYS A 6 -5.90 10.16 15.02
N ASN A 7 -4.87 9.33 15.08
CA ASN A 7 -3.56 9.73 15.61
C ASN A 7 -2.76 10.59 14.61
N ILE A 8 -2.90 10.32 13.31
CA ILE A 8 -2.25 11.10 12.23
C ILE A 8 -2.82 12.52 12.16
N LEU A 9 -4.15 12.68 12.21
CA LEU A 9 -4.80 14.00 12.19
C LEU A 9 -4.43 14.86 13.42
N ILE A 10 -4.22 14.21 14.58
CA ILE A 10 -3.82 14.88 15.83
C ILE A 10 -2.35 15.31 15.78
N ALA A 11 -1.47 14.53 15.12
CA ALA A 11 -0.07 14.89 14.93
C ALA A 11 0.07 16.14 14.03
N ILE A 12 -0.71 16.23 12.94
CA ILE A 12 -0.72 17.39 12.03
C ILE A 12 -1.18 18.67 12.73
N LEU A 13 -2.17 18.59 13.61
CA LEU A 13 -2.70 19.76 14.34
C LEU A 13 -1.74 20.29 15.42
N MET A 14 -0.91 19.43 16.03
CA MET A 14 0.07 19.86 17.03
C MET A 14 1.30 20.55 16.43
N ILE A 15 1.55 20.39 15.12
CA ILE A 15 2.65 21.03 14.39
C ILE A 15 2.42 22.54 14.22
N CYS A 16 1.17 23.00 14.05
CA CYS A 16 0.90 24.43 13.88
C CYS A 16 1.01 25.26 15.17
N GLY A 17 1.06 24.63 16.35
CA GLY A 17 0.83 25.32 17.63
C GLY A 17 2.06 25.64 18.49
N VAL A 18 3.23 25.02 18.25
CA VAL A 18 4.31 25.01 19.27
C VAL A 18 5.59 25.74 18.85
N ILE A 19 5.74 26.19 17.61
CA ILE A 19 6.96 26.90 17.17
C ILE A 19 6.81 28.43 17.31
N THR A 20 6.49 28.92 18.52
CA THR A 20 6.56 30.38 18.80
C THR A 20 7.65 30.79 19.77
N PHE A 21 8.54 29.90 20.23
CA PHE A 21 9.61 30.31 21.13
C PHE A 21 10.91 29.53 20.90
N GLN A 22 11.68 29.92 19.87
CA GLN A 22 13.12 30.20 19.98
C GLN A 22 13.72 30.57 18.60
N SER A 23 13.98 31.86 18.43
CA SER A 23 15.11 32.42 17.66
C SER A 23 15.20 32.20 16.13
N CYS A 24 14.74 33.21 15.39
CA CYS A 24 15.44 33.88 14.27
C CYS A 24 15.73 33.13 12.94
N GLY A 25 14.95 33.46 11.90
CA GLY A 25 15.48 34.12 10.70
C GLY A 25 16.33 33.34 9.68
N ASN A 26 16.33 32.01 9.67
CA ASN A 26 17.10 31.26 8.69
C ASN A 26 16.20 30.74 7.55
N LYS A 27 16.26 31.37 6.37
CA LYS A 27 15.44 31.01 5.18
C LYS A 27 15.62 29.56 4.72
N GLU A 28 16.76 28.94 5.03
CA GLU A 28 17.03 27.55 4.67
C GLU A 28 16.24 26.54 5.49
N THR A 29 16.05 26.78 6.80
CA THR A 29 15.28 25.86 7.66
C THR A 29 13.79 25.93 7.33
N GLU A 30 13.25 27.12 7.07
CA GLU A 30 11.86 27.31 6.65
C GLU A 30 11.57 26.67 5.27
N LYS A 31 12.53 26.75 4.34
CA LYS A 31 12.45 26.07 3.04
C LYS A 31 12.45 24.55 3.20
N LEU A 32 13.35 24.02 4.02
CA LEU A 32 13.43 22.59 4.29
C LEU A 32 12.16 22.06 4.96
N GLU A 33 11.63 22.77 5.96
CA GLU A 33 10.38 22.41 6.63
C GLU A 33 9.21 22.33 5.64
N LYS A 34 9.14 23.28 4.70
CA LYS A 34 8.11 23.29 3.66
C LYS A 34 8.25 22.11 2.69
N GLU A 35 9.48 21.84 2.24
CA GLU A 35 9.76 20.70 1.34
C GLU A 35 9.42 19.37 2.02
N LEU A 36 9.75 19.22 3.31
CA LEU A 36 9.37 18.06 4.11
C LEU A 36 7.85 17.90 4.20
N ALA A 37 7.15 18.98 4.56
CA ALA A 37 5.69 18.94 4.71
C ALA A 37 4.99 18.57 3.39
N GLU A 38 5.51 19.03 2.26
CA GLU A 38 5.00 18.65 0.94
C GLU A 38 5.28 17.17 0.63
N ALA A 39 6.47 16.67 0.94
CA ALA A 39 6.81 15.25 0.80
C ALA A 39 5.89 14.36 1.66
N HIS A 40 5.59 14.77 2.90
CA HIS A 40 4.71 14.03 3.81
C HIS A 40 3.29 13.97 3.26
N LYS A 41 2.77 15.13 2.82
CA LYS A 41 1.42 15.20 2.24
C LYS A 41 1.31 14.33 1.00
N LYS A 42 2.35 14.30 0.16
CA LYS A 42 2.38 13.43 -1.02
C LYS A 42 2.34 11.95 -0.60
N MET A 43 3.18 11.55 0.36
CA MET A 43 3.22 10.19 0.87
C MET A 43 1.88 9.76 1.50
N ASP A 44 1.27 10.61 2.32
CA ASP A 44 -0.05 10.35 2.93
C ASP A 44 -1.15 10.20 1.86
N SER A 45 -1.15 11.06 0.84
CA SER A 45 -2.11 10.94 -0.26
C SER A 45 -1.97 9.59 -0.97
N MET A 46 -0.73 9.17 -1.19
CA MET A 46 -0.44 7.94 -1.89
C MET A 46 -0.76 6.70 -1.04
N HIS A 47 -0.55 6.79 0.28
CA HIS A 47 -0.99 5.78 1.24
C HIS A 47 -2.51 5.55 1.15
N ASN A 48 -3.29 6.63 1.10
CA ASN A 48 -4.75 6.51 0.96
C ASN A 48 -5.15 5.84 -0.37
N VAL A 49 -4.39 6.06 -1.45
CA VAL A 49 -4.60 5.37 -2.73
C VAL A 49 -4.31 3.88 -2.58
N PHE A 50 -3.16 3.51 -2.02
CA PHE A 50 -2.79 2.11 -1.81
C PHE A 50 -3.77 1.38 -0.89
N GLU A 51 -4.19 1.99 0.23
CA GLU A 51 -5.20 1.41 1.13
C GLU A 51 -6.50 1.09 0.37
N LYS A 52 -6.95 2.00 -0.49
CA LYS A 52 -8.17 1.83 -1.28
C LYS A 52 -8.03 0.78 -2.39
N GLU A 53 -6.91 0.77 -3.10
CA GLU A 53 -6.63 -0.26 -4.12
C GLU A 53 -6.53 -1.65 -3.46
N HIS A 54 -5.97 -1.73 -2.26
CA HIS A 54 -5.90 -2.96 -1.47
C HIS A 54 -7.28 -3.45 -1.02
N GLU A 55 -8.14 -2.58 -0.51
CA GLU A 55 -9.53 -2.94 -0.18
C GLU A 55 -10.28 -3.51 -1.39
N ASN A 56 -10.02 -2.95 -2.58
CA ASN A 56 -10.61 -3.42 -3.82
C ASN A 56 -10.06 -4.79 -4.26
N PHE A 57 -8.75 -5.03 -4.13
CA PHE A 57 -8.17 -6.35 -4.41
C PHE A 57 -8.72 -7.41 -3.45
N GLU A 58 -8.81 -7.11 -2.16
CA GLU A 58 -9.38 -8.03 -1.17
C GLU A 58 -10.86 -8.36 -1.47
N ALA A 59 -11.65 -7.35 -1.87
CA ALA A 59 -13.04 -7.58 -2.27
C ALA A 59 -13.15 -8.51 -3.49
N LYS A 60 -12.29 -8.33 -4.50
CA LYS A 60 -12.21 -9.23 -5.67
C LYS A 60 -11.78 -10.64 -5.27
N HIS A 61 -10.86 -10.77 -4.32
CA HIS A 61 -10.44 -12.08 -3.80
C HIS A 61 -11.61 -12.84 -3.18
N VAL A 62 -12.39 -12.18 -2.32
CA VAL A 62 -13.58 -12.79 -1.71
C VAL A 62 -14.60 -13.20 -2.79
N GLU A 63 -14.80 -12.35 -3.80
CA GLU A 63 -15.70 -12.66 -4.92
C GLU A 63 -15.24 -13.90 -5.70
N TRP A 64 -13.96 -13.97 -6.10
CA TRP A 64 -13.43 -15.12 -6.86
C TRP A 64 -13.44 -16.39 -6.03
N GLN A 65 -13.07 -16.33 -4.75
CA GLN A 65 -13.14 -17.48 -3.86
C GLN A 65 -14.56 -18.05 -3.74
N GLN A 66 -15.59 -17.20 -3.74
CA GLN A 66 -16.98 -17.65 -3.75
C GLN A 66 -17.36 -18.33 -5.07
N LYS A 67 -16.94 -17.77 -6.22
CA LYS A 67 -17.16 -18.38 -7.54
C LYS A 67 -16.45 -19.73 -7.66
N HIS A 68 -15.22 -19.81 -7.17
CA HIS A 68 -14.45 -21.06 -7.13
C HIS A 68 -15.17 -22.13 -6.31
N LYS A 69 -15.59 -21.84 -5.07
CA LYS A 69 -16.33 -22.82 -4.24
C LYS A 69 -17.62 -23.35 -4.91
N ALA A 70 -18.29 -22.51 -5.70
CA ALA A 70 -19.47 -22.91 -6.45
C ALA A 70 -19.14 -23.89 -7.60
N ILE A 71 -17.93 -23.82 -8.16
CA ILE A 71 -17.47 -24.63 -9.32
C ILE A 71 -16.65 -25.85 -8.88
N ASP A 72 -15.82 -25.74 -7.84
CA ASP A 72 -15.02 -26.84 -7.27
C ASP A 72 -15.90 -28.00 -6.77
N SER A 73 -17.15 -27.72 -6.44
CA SER A 73 -18.15 -28.74 -6.11
C SER A 73 -18.58 -29.59 -7.33
N ILE A 74 -18.15 -29.21 -8.54
CA ILE A 74 -18.58 -29.77 -9.83
C ILE A 74 -17.41 -30.39 -10.59
N VAL A 75 -16.23 -29.75 -10.66
CA VAL A 75 -15.09 -30.29 -11.42
C VAL A 75 -13.74 -29.95 -10.77
N GLY A 76 -13.05 -30.97 -10.23
CA GLY A 76 -11.68 -30.85 -9.72
C GLY A 76 -10.64 -30.90 -10.84
N GLU A 77 -10.48 -29.82 -11.60
CA GLU A 77 -9.50 -29.75 -12.69
C GLU A 77 -8.15 -29.17 -12.24
N ASP A 78 -7.04 -29.82 -12.62
CA ASP A 78 -5.65 -29.43 -12.30
C ASP A 78 -5.31 -27.96 -12.59
N LYS A 79 -5.96 -27.34 -13.60
CA LYS A 79 -5.79 -25.93 -13.96
C LYS A 79 -6.32 -24.99 -12.87
N HIS A 80 -7.41 -25.36 -12.21
CA HIS A 80 -8.03 -24.57 -11.15
C HIS A 80 -7.12 -24.52 -9.92
N ILE A 81 -6.64 -25.68 -9.47
CA ILE A 81 -5.67 -25.79 -8.36
C ILE A 81 -4.41 -24.99 -8.66
N ALA A 82 -3.88 -25.07 -9.89
CA ALA A 82 -2.71 -24.30 -10.30
C ALA A 82 -2.96 -22.78 -10.24
N PHE A 83 -4.14 -22.32 -10.67
CA PHE A 83 -4.54 -20.92 -10.58
C PHE A 83 -4.67 -20.46 -9.12
N GLU A 84 -5.34 -21.22 -8.27
CA GLU A 84 -5.47 -20.89 -6.84
C GLU A 84 -4.11 -20.80 -6.14
N MET A 85 -3.19 -21.72 -6.44
CA MET A 85 -1.82 -21.65 -5.91
C MET A 85 -1.06 -20.41 -6.40
N LYS A 86 -1.25 -20.00 -7.67
CA LYS A 86 -0.67 -18.76 -8.20
C LYS A 86 -1.27 -17.54 -7.51
N HIS A 87 -2.59 -17.55 -7.31
CA HIS A 87 -3.31 -16.47 -6.65
C HIS A 87 -2.88 -16.31 -5.19
N GLN A 88 -2.75 -17.41 -4.44
CA GLN A 88 -2.27 -17.36 -3.06
C GLN A 88 -0.87 -16.75 -2.96
N LYS A 89 0.02 -17.02 -3.91
CA LYS A 89 1.35 -16.38 -3.94
C LYS A 89 1.27 -14.86 -4.13
N VAL A 90 0.33 -14.37 -4.93
CA VAL A 90 0.11 -12.92 -5.11
C VAL A 90 -0.42 -12.31 -3.81
N ILE A 91 -1.36 -12.98 -3.12
CA ILE A 91 -1.85 -12.58 -1.80
C ILE A 91 -0.70 -12.50 -0.78
N ASP A 92 0.19 -13.49 -0.76
CA ASP A 92 1.32 -13.51 0.18
C ASP A 92 2.33 -12.39 -0.11
N LYS A 93 2.60 -12.09 -1.39
CA LYS A 93 3.40 -10.92 -1.79
C LYS A 93 2.75 -9.62 -1.34
N HIS A 94 1.43 -9.52 -1.49
CA HIS A 94 0.66 -8.35 -1.08
C HIS A 94 0.75 -8.10 0.43
N ALA A 95 0.58 -9.14 1.24
CA ALA A 95 0.75 -9.05 2.69
C ALA A 95 2.16 -8.58 3.10
N GLN A 96 3.20 -8.99 2.36
CA GLN A 96 4.57 -8.53 2.60
C GLN A 96 4.76 -7.05 2.28
N ILE A 97 4.22 -6.56 1.17
CA ILE A 97 4.28 -5.15 0.79
C ILE A 97 3.55 -4.29 1.83
N LEU A 98 2.38 -4.73 2.31
CA LEU A 98 1.66 -4.09 3.41
C LEU A 98 2.49 -3.98 4.69
N LYS A 99 3.22 -5.04 5.04
CA LYS A 99 4.10 -5.04 6.22
C LYS A 99 5.25 -4.04 6.06
N LYS A 100 5.95 -4.04 4.92
CA LYS A 100 7.01 -3.06 4.61
C LYS A 100 6.47 -1.63 4.69
N HIS A 101 5.27 -1.39 4.14
CA HIS A 101 4.61 -0.10 4.19
C HIS A 101 4.37 0.36 5.63
N ALA A 102 3.82 -0.51 6.49
CA ALA A 102 3.58 -0.18 7.89
C ALA A 102 4.88 0.11 8.67
N GLU A 103 5.98 -0.56 8.34
CA GLU A 103 7.30 -0.33 8.94
C GLU A 103 7.91 1.01 8.50
N MET A 104 7.80 1.34 7.21
CA MET A 104 8.20 2.65 6.68
C MET A 104 7.44 3.79 7.36
N MET A 105 6.13 3.64 7.55
CA MET A 105 5.32 4.66 8.25
C MET A 105 5.73 4.88 9.70
N LYS A 106 6.08 3.82 10.43
CA LYS A 106 6.63 3.96 11.80
C LYS A 106 7.97 4.70 11.80
N THR A 107 8.80 4.44 10.80
CA THR A 107 10.08 5.13 10.62
C THR A 107 9.83 6.61 10.34
N HIS A 108 8.86 6.91 9.49
CA HIS A 108 8.45 8.27 9.19
C HIS A 108 7.98 9.04 10.44
N GLU A 109 7.03 8.48 11.19
CA GLU A 109 6.51 9.08 12.42
C GLU A 109 7.63 9.32 13.47
N LYS A 110 8.63 8.44 13.50
CA LYS A 110 9.81 8.60 14.36
C LYS A 110 10.67 9.78 13.92
N ILE A 111 10.95 9.91 12.62
CA ILE A 111 11.73 11.02 12.06
C ILE A 111 11.01 12.35 12.33
N GLU A 112 9.70 12.42 12.12
CA GLU A 112 8.88 13.59 12.44
C GLU A 112 9.02 14.01 13.91
N LYS A 113 8.93 13.06 14.84
CA LYS A 113 9.07 13.34 16.29
C LYS A 113 10.49 13.77 16.65
N GLU A 114 11.50 13.20 16.02
CA GLU A 114 12.90 13.55 16.26
C GLU A 114 13.22 14.96 15.74
N HIS A 115 12.65 15.32 14.58
CA HIS A 115 12.71 16.66 14.01
C HIS A 115 12.02 17.68 14.92
N ALA A 116 10.77 17.43 15.33
CA ALA A 116 10.02 18.31 16.21
C ALA A 116 10.69 18.53 17.58
N ALA A 117 11.50 17.56 18.03
CA ALA A 117 12.24 17.64 19.28
C ALA A 117 13.63 18.31 19.14
N GLY A 118 14.04 18.70 17.93
CA GLY A 118 15.36 19.30 17.66
C GLY A 118 16.54 18.37 17.97
N LYS A 119 16.34 17.05 17.92
CA LYS A 119 17.32 16.04 18.38
C LYS A 119 18.43 15.73 17.38
N LYS A 120 18.31 16.21 16.14
CA LYS A 120 19.20 15.90 15.00
C LYS A 120 19.57 17.17 14.25
N SER A 121 20.73 17.15 13.61
CA SER A 121 21.15 18.23 12.71
C SER A 121 20.28 18.25 11.44
N VAL A 122 20.28 19.40 10.76
CA VAL A 122 19.57 19.58 9.48
C VAL A 122 20.06 18.58 8.43
N GLU A 123 21.37 18.31 8.40
CA GLU A 123 22.00 17.37 7.48
C GLU A 123 21.58 15.92 7.76
N GLU A 124 21.48 15.55 9.04
CA GLU A 124 21.01 14.22 9.45
C GLU A 124 19.55 13.99 9.03
N ILE A 125 18.69 15.00 9.25
CA ILE A 125 17.28 14.94 8.86
C ILE A 125 17.15 14.81 7.34
N LYS A 126 17.90 15.60 6.57
CA LYS A 126 17.88 15.53 5.11
C LYS A 126 18.31 14.16 4.59
N ALA A 127 19.37 13.58 5.15
CA ALA A 127 19.84 12.26 4.75
C ALA A 127 18.81 11.16 5.04
N GLU A 128 18.11 11.24 6.17
CA GLU A 128 17.03 10.29 6.52
C GLU A 128 15.83 10.43 5.59
N HIS A 129 15.46 11.66 5.22
CA HIS A 129 14.41 11.91 4.24
C HIS A 129 14.74 11.38 2.86
N GLU A 130 15.95 11.62 2.36
CA GLU A 130 16.39 11.08 1.06
C GLU A 130 16.36 9.55 1.05
N LYS A 131 16.65 8.90 2.18
CA LYS A 131 16.53 7.44 2.32
C LYS A 131 15.07 7.00 2.28
N LEU A 132 14.20 7.69 3.01
CA LEU A 132 12.76 7.38 3.05
C LEU A 132 12.10 7.58 1.69
N GLU A 133 12.45 8.64 0.95
CA GLU A 133 11.98 8.87 -0.43
C GLU A 133 12.38 7.74 -1.38
N LYS A 134 13.62 7.24 -1.27
CA LYS A 134 14.08 6.10 -2.07
C LYS A 134 13.32 4.82 -1.74
N GLU A 135 13.10 4.54 -0.46
CA GLU A 135 12.31 3.39 -0.01
C GLU A 135 10.86 3.48 -0.50
N HIS A 136 10.28 4.68 -0.47
CA HIS A 136 8.94 4.93 -0.98
C HIS A 136 8.84 4.73 -2.49
N ALA A 137 9.79 5.25 -3.26
CA ALA A 137 9.83 5.05 -4.72
C ALA A 137 9.97 3.57 -5.11
N GLN A 138 10.75 2.79 -4.36
CA GLN A 138 10.84 1.34 -4.57
C GLN A 138 9.49 0.66 -4.29
N MET A 139 8.79 1.09 -3.25
CA MET A 139 7.46 0.57 -2.91
C MET A 139 6.40 0.92 -3.96
N GLU A 140 6.48 2.11 -4.56
CA GLU A 140 5.64 2.49 -5.71
C GLU A 140 5.82 1.52 -6.87
N GLU A 141 7.06 1.20 -7.21
CA GLU A 141 7.37 0.26 -8.28
C GLU A 141 6.89 -1.16 -7.95
N GLU A 142 7.09 -1.64 -6.71
CA GLU A 142 6.57 -2.92 -6.24
C GLU A 142 5.04 -2.98 -6.33
N HIS A 143 4.35 -1.90 -5.95
CA HIS A 143 2.90 -1.82 -6.01
C HIS A 143 2.37 -1.79 -7.45
N ALA A 144 3.02 -1.05 -8.36
CA ALA A 144 2.65 -1.01 -9.77
C ALA A 144 2.75 -2.42 -10.40
N LYS A 145 3.84 -3.14 -10.14
CA LYS A 145 4.01 -4.54 -10.61
C LYS A 145 2.92 -5.46 -10.06
N MET A 146 2.54 -5.30 -8.79
CA MET A 146 1.45 -6.09 -8.19
C MET A 146 0.11 -5.83 -8.90
N LYS A 147 -0.18 -4.57 -9.23
CA LYS A 147 -1.41 -4.21 -9.95
C LYS A 147 -1.48 -4.90 -11.30
N ASP A 148 -0.39 -4.88 -12.06
CA ASP A 148 -0.29 -5.58 -13.34
C ASP A 148 -0.46 -7.10 -13.17
N GLU A 149 0.17 -7.70 -12.15
CA GLU A 149 -0.02 -9.11 -11.80
C GLU A 149 -1.50 -9.43 -11.51
N HIS A 150 -2.20 -8.56 -10.78
CA HIS A 150 -3.62 -8.73 -10.45
C HIS A 150 -4.53 -8.59 -11.68
N GLU A 151 -4.24 -7.68 -12.60
CA GLU A 151 -4.99 -7.53 -13.86
C GLU A 151 -4.83 -8.76 -14.76
N LEU A 152 -3.61 -9.31 -14.83
CA LEU A 152 -3.36 -10.56 -15.55
C LEU A 152 -4.15 -11.72 -14.92
N MET A 153 -4.13 -11.86 -13.60
CA MET A 153 -4.91 -12.91 -12.92
C MET A 153 -6.42 -12.76 -13.14
N ALA A 154 -6.93 -11.53 -13.23
CA ALA A 154 -8.34 -11.29 -13.54
C ALA A 154 -8.72 -11.80 -14.93
N THR A 155 -7.82 -11.62 -15.88
CA THR A 155 -7.99 -12.11 -17.25
C THR A 155 -7.92 -13.64 -17.30
N GLU A 156 -6.95 -14.26 -16.61
CA GLU A 156 -6.82 -15.70 -16.50
C GLU A 156 -8.05 -16.34 -15.83
N HIS A 157 -8.53 -15.75 -14.72
CA HIS A 157 -9.74 -16.19 -14.03
C HIS A 157 -10.95 -16.15 -14.96
N ALA A 158 -11.15 -15.05 -15.71
CA ALA A 158 -12.25 -14.94 -16.67
C ALA A 158 -12.18 -16.02 -17.77
N ALA A 159 -10.99 -16.36 -18.24
CA ALA A 159 -10.79 -17.41 -19.23
C ALA A 159 -11.15 -18.80 -18.66
N ILE A 160 -10.70 -19.11 -17.44
CA ILE A 160 -11.05 -20.37 -16.74
C ILE A 160 -12.57 -20.48 -16.56
N MET A 161 -13.22 -19.41 -16.10
CA MET A 161 -14.68 -19.39 -15.94
C MET A 161 -15.42 -19.61 -17.26
N ASN A 162 -14.92 -19.06 -18.38
CA ASN A 162 -15.54 -19.27 -19.68
C ASN A 162 -15.37 -20.72 -20.19
N ASP A 163 -14.21 -21.35 -19.96
CA ASP A 163 -13.98 -22.76 -20.26
C ASP A 163 -14.98 -23.67 -19.50
N HIS A 164 -15.23 -23.36 -18.22
CA HIS A 164 -16.24 -24.08 -17.43
C HIS A 164 -17.66 -23.94 -18.01
N LEU A 165 -18.07 -22.72 -18.38
CA LEU A 165 -19.40 -22.50 -18.97
C LEU A 165 -19.59 -23.27 -20.28
N LEU A 166 -18.54 -23.36 -21.11
CA LEU A 166 -18.59 -24.12 -22.35
C LEU A 166 -18.73 -25.62 -22.11
N LYS A 167 -17.96 -26.19 -21.18
CA LYS A 167 -18.06 -27.62 -20.80
C LYS A 167 -19.43 -27.97 -20.23
N GLU A 168 -20.01 -27.13 -19.36
CA GLU A 168 -21.35 -27.37 -18.80
C GLU A 168 -22.45 -27.39 -19.89
N VAL A 169 -22.28 -26.64 -20.97
CA VAL A 169 -23.20 -26.64 -22.12
C VAL A 169 -23.02 -27.89 -22.99
N GLU A 170 -21.79 -28.39 -23.13
CA GLU A 170 -21.49 -29.62 -23.86
C GLU A 170 -22.00 -30.87 -23.11
N ASP A 171 -21.82 -30.95 -21.79
CA ASP A 171 -22.28 -32.09 -20.97
C ASP A 171 -23.81 -32.20 -20.86
N LYS A 172 -24.54 -31.13 -21.19
CA LYS A 172 -26.02 -31.10 -21.19
C LYS A 172 -26.66 -31.44 -22.55
N LYS A 173 -25.87 -31.71 -23.60
CA LYS A 173 -26.34 -32.13 -24.93
C LYS A 173 -26.31 -33.65 -25.09
#